data_AF-A0A1F6CQS9-F1
#
_entry.id   AF-A0A1F6CQS9-F1
#
_cell.length_a   1.000
_cell.length_b   1.000
_cell.length_c   1.000
_cell.angle_alpha   90.00
_cell.angle_beta   90.00
_cell.angle_gamma   90.00
#
_symmetry.space_group_name_H-M   'P 1'
#
loop_
_entity.id
_entity.type
_entity.pdbx_description
1 polymer ?
#
loop_
_entity_poly.entity_id
_entity_poly.type
_entity_poly.pdbx_seq_one_letter_code
_entity_poly.pdbx_strand_id
1 'polypeptide(L)'
;MEWIRAHPYVSALCAAGILVVVGILIVDWRSTRPVQRQATVWGGGGTGLLNPTSYDPTQNTTSQGGGSIMEQVTSGPPYTYTPPVGVAESAPSQNTGPYDFETFVAMLIKETTPKKQGGTGADSSVIEAYSYIPRGLISTTTPTVSRTALQQALYEYGNDIGSSIESFEQQHSNMVQLLKEQVEDRGNADKAEAVVNLGRSFQGLGTNLASMDSVPSAIVSAHQALAQSYIEIGKKLALVPQAERDSDFIEAIKTYNAAADTFTKNYIQIAALFGAHGVIFASMDGGRVFTFSPTGF
;
A
#
# COMPACT_ATOMS: atom_id res chain seq x y z
N MET A 1 -45.03 -34.71 24.74
CA MET A 1 -45.07 -33.64 23.71
C MET A 1 -46.16 -32.58 23.99
N GLU A 2 -47.25 -32.88 24.68
CA GLU A 2 -48.32 -31.89 24.93
C GLU A 2 -47.96 -30.81 25.97
N TRP A 3 -47.12 -31.13 26.94
CA TRP A 3 -46.70 -30.18 27.98
C TRP A 3 -45.92 -28.96 27.42
N ILE A 4 -45.11 -29.18 26.37
CA ILE A 4 -44.34 -28.13 25.69
C ILE A 4 -45.26 -27.19 24.89
N ARG A 5 -46.38 -27.69 24.37
CA ARG A 5 -47.38 -26.85 23.68
C ARG A 5 -48.19 -25.97 24.63
N ALA A 6 -48.31 -26.36 25.90
CA ALA A 6 -49.05 -25.61 26.90
C ALA A 6 -48.27 -24.41 27.50
N HIS A 7 -46.95 -24.32 27.27
CA HIS A 7 -46.10 -23.30 27.90
C HIS A 7 -45.19 -22.60 26.87
N PRO A 8 -45.75 -21.68 26.05
CA PRO A 8 -45.00 -21.01 24.98
C PRO A 8 -43.78 -20.23 25.50
N TYR A 9 -43.83 -19.72 26.74
CA TYR A 9 -42.71 -19.03 27.37
C TYR A 9 -41.51 -19.93 27.68
N VAL A 10 -41.74 -21.20 27.99
CA VAL A 10 -40.66 -22.17 28.24
C VAL A 10 -39.95 -22.51 26.93
N SER A 11 -40.70 -22.65 25.82
CA SER A 11 -40.08 -22.84 24.50
C SER A 11 -39.26 -21.65 24.04
N ALA A 12 -39.70 -20.41 24.34
CA ALA A 12 -38.95 -19.21 24.03
C ALA A 12 -37.64 -19.11 24.85
N LEU A 13 -37.70 -19.46 26.14
CA LEU A 13 -36.52 -19.51 27.01
C LEU A 13 -35.51 -20.58 26.57
N CYS A 14 -35.98 -21.77 26.18
CA CYS A 14 -35.11 -22.81 25.63
C CYS A 14 -34.45 -22.37 24.31
N ALA A 15 -35.20 -21.75 23.41
CA ALA A 15 -34.65 -21.26 22.14
C ALA A 15 -33.60 -20.16 22.36
N ALA A 16 -33.86 -19.22 23.27
CA ALA A 16 -32.90 -18.19 23.65
C ALA A 16 -31.63 -18.80 24.29
N GLY A 17 -31.79 -19.78 25.17
CA GLY A 17 -30.67 -20.50 25.79
C GLY A 17 -29.79 -21.21 24.76
N ILE A 18 -30.38 -21.86 23.76
CA ILE A 18 -29.64 -22.51 22.67
C ILE A 18 -28.84 -21.47 21.87
N LEU A 19 -29.43 -20.32 21.55
CA LEU A 19 -28.73 -19.25 20.83
C LEU A 19 -27.52 -18.72 21.61
N VAL A 20 -27.63 -18.58 22.93
CA VAL A 20 -26.52 -18.14 23.78
C VAL A 20 -25.39 -19.18 23.78
N VAL A 21 -25.71 -20.47 23.91
CA VAL A 21 -24.70 -21.54 23.90
C VAL A 21 -24.00 -21.63 22.54
N VAL A 22 -24.74 -21.52 21.44
CA VAL A 22 -24.16 -21.46 20.08
C VAL A 22 -23.28 -20.23 19.91
N GLY A 23 -23.69 -19.08 20.44
CA GLY A 23 -22.88 -17.85 20.44
C GLY A 23 -21.56 -18.02 21.18
N ILE A 24 -21.58 -18.63 22.37
CA ILE A 24 -20.37 -18.92 23.16
C ILE A 24 -19.44 -19.87 22.40
N LEU A 25 -19.97 -20.94 21.79
CA LEU A 25 -19.17 -21.89 21.00
C LEU A 25 -18.50 -21.23 19.78
N ILE A 26 -19.20 -20.32 19.10
CA ILE A 26 -18.63 -19.57 17.96
C ILE A 26 -17.49 -18.66 18.42
N VAL A 27 -17.64 -18.02 19.59
CA VAL A 27 -16.59 -17.16 20.16
C VAL A 27 -15.37 -18.00 20.55
N ASP A 28 -15.56 -19.14 21.21
CA ASP A 28 -14.47 -20.02 21.66
C ASP A 28 -13.70 -20.66 20.49
N TRP A 29 -14.41 -21.03 19.43
CA TRP A 29 -13.81 -21.49 18.17
C TRP A 29 -13.01 -20.41 17.44
N ARG A 30 -13.35 -19.12 17.66
CA ARG A 30 -12.59 -18.00 17.09
C ARG A 30 -11.38 -17.63 17.95
N SER A 31 -11.41 -17.83 19.26
CA SER A 31 -10.32 -17.43 20.18
C SER A 31 -9.13 -18.38 20.25
N THR A 32 -9.26 -19.65 19.83
CA THR A 32 -8.20 -20.68 19.99
C THR A 32 -7.28 -20.84 18.78
N ARG A 33 -7.41 -20.01 17.73
CA ARG A 33 -6.45 -20.01 16.62
C ARG A 33 -5.22 -19.15 16.99
N PRO A 34 -4.01 -19.72 17.10
CA PRO A 34 -2.81 -18.91 17.27
C PRO A 34 -2.69 -17.96 16.09
N VAL A 35 -2.64 -16.66 16.38
CA VAL A 35 -2.44 -15.61 15.39
C VAL A 35 -1.09 -15.84 14.72
N GLN A 36 -1.09 -16.49 13.55
CA GLN A 36 0.03 -16.38 12.64
C GLN A 36 0.15 -14.89 12.28
N ARG A 37 1.24 -14.27 12.70
CA ARG A 37 1.63 -12.91 12.27
C ARG A 37 1.95 -12.98 10.77
N GLN A 38 0.93 -12.93 9.94
CA GLN A 38 1.07 -12.61 8.53
C GLN A 38 0.90 -11.10 8.36
N ALA A 39 1.70 -10.54 7.47
CA ALA A 39 1.71 -9.13 7.15
C ALA A 39 0.30 -8.67 6.76
N THR A 40 -0.18 -7.68 7.51
CA THR A 40 -1.48 -7.03 7.35
C THR A 40 -1.57 -6.31 6.01
N VAL A 41 -2.59 -6.62 5.21
CA VAL A 41 -3.01 -5.85 4.02
C VAL A 41 -4.48 -5.45 4.19
N TRP A 42 -4.72 -4.13 4.10
CA TRP A 42 -5.93 -3.32 3.91
C TRP A 42 -7.26 -3.65 4.62
N GLY A 43 -7.72 -2.68 5.43
CA GLY A 43 -9.15 -2.45 5.73
C GLY A 43 -9.63 -2.80 7.14
N GLY A 44 -9.23 -2.04 8.16
CA GLY A 44 -9.88 -2.09 9.47
C GLY A 44 -8.98 -1.69 10.63
N GLY A 45 -9.32 -0.59 11.30
CA GLY A 45 -8.52 -0.03 12.39
C GLY A 45 -8.35 -0.96 13.59
N GLY A 46 -7.10 -1.03 14.06
CA GLY A 46 -6.72 -1.43 15.41
C GLY A 46 -5.43 -0.69 15.74
N THR A 47 -5.55 0.49 16.35
CA THR A 47 -4.48 1.36 16.85
C THR A 47 -3.33 0.59 17.55
N GLY A 48 -2.07 1.00 17.48
CA GLY A 48 -1.57 2.30 17.03
C GLY A 48 -0.08 2.36 16.73
N LEU A 49 0.25 3.31 15.84
CA LEU A 49 1.60 3.79 15.53
C LEU A 49 2.19 4.68 16.64
N LEU A 50 1.46 4.85 17.75
CA LEU A 50 1.91 5.54 18.96
C LEU A 50 1.59 4.64 20.16
N ASN A 51 2.63 4.17 20.82
CA ASN A 51 2.55 3.47 22.09
C ASN A 51 2.51 4.52 23.23
N PRO A 52 1.40 4.70 23.97
CA PRO A 52 1.34 5.70 25.04
C PRO A 52 2.02 5.26 26.36
N THR A 53 2.69 4.11 26.41
CA THR A 53 3.44 3.69 27.62
C THR A 53 4.93 4.02 27.59
N SER A 54 5.42 4.81 26.61
CA SER A 54 6.81 5.30 26.59
C SER A 54 6.97 6.75 27.07
N TYR A 55 5.93 7.33 27.69
CA TYR A 55 6.05 8.63 28.36
C TYR A 55 6.55 8.39 29.79
N ASP A 56 7.86 8.28 29.95
CA ASP A 56 8.51 8.50 31.23
C ASP A 56 8.63 10.03 31.41
N PRO A 57 8.04 10.64 32.45
CA PRO A 57 8.10 12.08 32.62
C PRO A 57 9.52 12.46 33.05
N THR A 58 10.36 12.85 32.10
CA THR A 58 11.54 13.65 32.44
C THR A 58 11.06 15.03 32.88
N GLN A 59 10.99 15.20 34.20
CA GLN A 59 10.92 16.51 34.83
C GLN A 59 12.12 17.34 34.36
N ASN A 60 11.92 18.20 33.38
CA ASN A 60 12.74 19.39 33.20
C ASN A 60 11.81 20.61 33.23
N THR A 61 11.55 21.03 34.45
CA THR A 61 11.13 22.37 34.79
C THR A 61 12.17 23.38 34.31
N THR A 62 11.85 24.16 33.27
CA THR A 62 12.05 25.62 33.22
C THR A 62 11.41 26.23 31.97
N SER A 63 10.20 26.75 32.18
CA SER A 63 9.75 28.10 31.81
C SER A 63 10.38 28.85 30.62
N GLN A 64 9.45 29.37 29.79
CA GLN A 64 9.46 30.61 29.00
C GLN A 64 9.95 30.57 27.54
N GLY A 65 9.01 30.90 26.64
CA GLY A 65 9.29 31.49 25.33
C GLY A 65 8.69 30.70 24.17
N GLY A 66 7.49 31.10 23.73
CA GLY A 66 6.94 30.64 22.46
C GLY A 66 7.83 31.10 21.31
N GLY A 67 8.53 30.14 20.69
CA GLY A 67 9.28 30.32 19.45
C GLY A 67 8.96 29.17 18.53
N SER A 68 8.56 29.48 17.30
CA SER A 68 8.35 28.52 16.23
C SER A 68 9.61 27.67 16.03
N ILE A 69 9.46 26.35 15.89
CA ILE A 69 10.55 25.41 15.58
C ILE A 69 11.36 25.89 14.36
N MET A 70 10.71 26.60 13.43
CA MET A 70 11.35 27.18 12.25
C MET A 70 12.39 28.26 12.59
N GLU A 71 12.16 29.03 13.65
CA GLU A 71 13.02 30.14 14.08
C GLU A 71 14.30 29.62 14.78
N GLN A 72 14.21 28.44 15.41
CA GLN A 72 15.35 27.74 16.00
C GLN A 72 16.26 27.08 14.95
N VAL A 73 15.73 26.74 13.77
CA VAL A 73 16.50 26.20 12.65
C VAL A 73 17.22 27.31 11.87
N THR A 74 16.62 28.50 11.75
CA THR A 74 17.24 29.63 11.03
C THR A 74 18.26 30.43 11.84
N SER A 75 18.19 30.37 13.18
CA SER A 75 19.10 31.11 14.06
C SER A 75 20.29 30.29 14.58
N GLY A 76 20.32 28.99 14.29
CA GLY A 76 21.46 28.12 14.58
C GLY A 76 22.64 28.39 13.63
N PRO A 77 23.90 28.24 14.09
CA PRO A 77 25.06 28.33 13.20
C PRO A 77 24.90 27.30 12.06
N PRO A 78 25.37 27.63 10.83
CA PRO A 78 25.21 26.73 9.70
C PRO A 78 25.77 25.35 10.04
N TYR A 79 24.94 24.31 9.86
CA TYR A 79 25.38 22.93 9.97
C TYR A 79 26.35 22.64 8.82
N THR A 80 27.61 23.00 9.01
CA THR A 80 28.70 22.57 8.14
C THR A 80 29.00 21.13 8.51
N TYR A 81 28.51 20.20 7.70
CA TYR A 81 28.99 18.83 7.71
C TYR A 81 30.46 18.84 7.28
N THR A 82 31.37 18.73 8.24
CA THR A 82 32.78 18.44 7.98
C THR A 82 32.94 16.92 7.90
N PRO A 83 33.14 16.35 6.70
CA PRO A 83 33.44 14.93 6.60
C PRO A 83 34.73 14.62 7.37
N PRO A 84 34.83 13.43 8.01
CA PRO A 84 36.06 13.03 8.69
C PRO A 84 37.19 13.00 7.65
N VAL A 85 38.20 13.84 7.89
CA VAL A 85 39.42 13.87 7.09
C VAL A 85 40.20 12.60 7.44
N GLY A 86 40.02 11.56 6.63
CA GLY A 86 40.90 10.40 6.64
C GLY A 86 42.33 10.85 6.34
N VAL A 87 43.28 10.30 7.08
CA VAL A 87 44.71 10.52 6.86
C VAL A 87 45.02 10.18 5.40
N ALA A 88 45.64 11.11 4.68
CA ALA A 88 46.02 10.92 3.29
C ALA A 88 47.03 9.77 3.19
N GLU A 89 46.55 8.59 2.85
CA GLU A 89 47.37 7.52 2.35
C GLU A 89 47.89 7.95 0.97
N SER A 90 49.21 7.83 0.78
CA SER A 90 49.89 8.32 -0.41
C SER A 90 49.30 7.67 -1.66
N ALA A 91 48.84 8.49 -2.60
CA ALA A 91 48.28 8.03 -3.86
C ALA A 91 49.30 7.10 -4.58
N PRO A 92 48.89 5.90 -5.02
CA PRO A 92 49.71 5.14 -5.95
C PRO A 92 49.83 5.94 -7.24
N SER A 93 51.07 6.03 -7.73
CA SER A 93 51.48 6.76 -8.93
C SER A 93 50.49 6.57 -10.08
N GLN A 94 50.05 7.69 -10.65
CA GLN A 94 49.23 7.79 -11.85
C GLN A 94 49.78 6.90 -12.98
N ASN A 95 49.03 5.85 -13.32
CA ASN A 95 49.17 5.18 -14.60
C ASN A 95 48.06 5.74 -15.50
N THR A 96 48.44 6.63 -16.41
CA THR A 96 47.58 7.35 -17.36
C THR A 96 47.08 6.40 -18.46
N GLY A 97 46.09 5.58 -18.14
CA GLY A 97 45.24 4.89 -19.10
C GLY A 97 43.81 5.43 -19.05
N PRO A 98 43.08 5.48 -20.17
CA PRO A 98 41.65 5.80 -20.15
C PRO A 98 40.92 4.79 -19.25
N TYR A 99 40.06 5.30 -18.37
CA TYR A 99 39.28 4.47 -17.46
C TYR A 99 38.36 3.54 -18.26
N ASP A 100 38.65 2.24 -18.20
CA ASP A 100 37.93 1.21 -18.94
C ASP A 100 36.85 0.58 -18.03
N PHE A 101 35.62 1.07 -18.21
CA PHE A 101 34.45 0.59 -17.47
C PHE A 101 34.16 -0.89 -17.71
N GLU A 102 34.52 -1.43 -18.88
CA GLU A 102 34.33 -2.85 -19.20
C GLU A 102 35.31 -3.73 -18.42
N THR A 103 36.56 -3.30 -18.21
CA THR A 103 37.48 -4.01 -17.29
C THR A 103 37.06 -3.94 -15.83
N PHE A 104 36.43 -2.83 -15.40
CA PHE A 104 35.90 -2.70 -14.05
C PHE A 104 34.68 -3.63 -13.84
N VAL A 105 33.74 -3.63 -14.78
CA VAL A 105 32.60 -4.55 -14.78
C VAL A 105 33.08 -6.00 -14.90
N ALA A 106 34.10 -6.28 -15.71
CA ALA A 106 34.72 -7.61 -15.78
C ALA A 106 35.40 -8.00 -14.46
N MET A 107 36.01 -7.09 -13.70
CA MET A 107 36.54 -7.38 -12.35
C MET A 107 35.43 -7.71 -11.35
N LEU A 108 34.25 -7.09 -11.48
CA LEU A 108 33.08 -7.38 -10.66
C LEU A 108 32.40 -8.71 -11.03
N ILE A 109 32.44 -9.10 -12.31
CA ILE A 109 31.81 -10.34 -12.81
C ILE A 109 32.76 -11.53 -12.77
N LYS A 110 34.09 -11.32 -12.70
CA LYS A 110 35.06 -12.41 -12.62
C LYS A 110 34.98 -13.09 -11.27
N GLU A 111 34.09 -14.07 -11.19
CA GLU A 111 34.13 -15.17 -10.23
C GLU A 111 35.58 -15.57 -10.01
N THR A 112 36.02 -15.44 -8.76
CA THR A 112 37.33 -15.91 -8.32
C THR A 112 37.32 -17.43 -8.40
N THR A 113 37.74 -17.95 -9.56
CA THR A 113 38.09 -19.36 -9.70
C THR A 113 39.15 -19.65 -8.62
N PRO A 114 38.96 -20.67 -7.77
CA PRO A 114 39.87 -20.91 -6.66
C PRO A 114 41.24 -21.30 -7.22
N LYS A 115 42.19 -20.36 -7.15
CA LYS A 115 43.58 -20.62 -7.51
C LYS A 115 44.20 -21.43 -6.37
N LYS A 116 44.36 -22.72 -6.63
CA LYS A 116 45.09 -23.66 -5.79
C LYS A 116 46.55 -23.18 -5.68
N GLN A 117 46.93 -22.78 -4.47
CA GLN A 117 48.27 -22.82 -3.84
C GLN A 117 49.51 -22.34 -4.62
N GLY A 118 50.16 -21.31 -4.08
CA GLY A 118 51.61 -21.09 -4.27
C GLY A 118 52.07 -19.67 -4.01
N GLY A 119 52.78 -19.44 -2.89
CA GLY A 119 53.73 -18.32 -2.76
C GLY A 119 53.43 -17.28 -1.68
N THR A 120 54.02 -17.50 -0.50
CA THR A 120 54.53 -16.55 0.51
C THR A 120 54.43 -15.04 0.25
N GLY A 121 53.90 -14.31 1.24
CA GLY A 121 54.37 -12.97 1.62
C GLY A 121 53.31 -11.86 1.62
N ALA A 122 53.14 -11.25 2.80
CA ALA A 122 52.47 -9.98 3.10
C ALA A 122 50.93 -9.97 3.32
N ASP A 123 50.59 -9.56 4.55
CA ASP A 123 49.33 -8.99 5.05
C ASP A 123 47.99 -9.68 4.73
N SER A 124 47.72 -10.74 5.49
CA SER A 124 46.46 -11.48 5.47
C SER A 124 45.49 -11.15 6.62
N SER A 125 45.65 -10.03 7.34
CA SER A 125 44.75 -9.70 8.48
C SER A 125 43.48 -8.93 8.09
N VAL A 126 43.44 -8.30 6.90
CA VAL A 126 42.26 -7.53 6.43
C VAL A 126 41.30 -8.38 5.58
N ILE A 127 41.81 -9.44 4.92
CA ILE A 127 40.98 -10.36 4.11
C ILE A 127 40.21 -11.34 5.01
N GLU A 128 40.71 -11.64 6.20
CA GLU A 128 40.09 -12.56 7.15
C GLU A 128 38.85 -11.96 7.85
N ALA A 129 38.77 -10.62 7.95
CA ALA A 129 37.58 -9.92 8.46
C ALA A 129 36.34 -10.11 7.55
N TYR A 130 36.54 -10.37 6.26
CA TYR A 130 35.47 -10.64 5.29
C TYR A 130 35.20 -12.13 5.07
N SER A 131 35.94 -13.02 5.75
CA SER A 131 35.75 -14.47 5.66
C SER A 131 34.53 -14.99 6.44
N TYR A 132 33.99 -14.17 7.35
CA TYR A 132 32.80 -14.49 8.16
C TYR A 132 31.48 -14.07 7.51
N ILE A 133 31.50 -13.46 6.34
CA ILE A 133 30.26 -13.28 5.56
C ILE A 133 29.89 -14.65 5.01
N PRO A 134 28.78 -15.27 5.45
CA PRO A 134 28.38 -16.57 4.93
C PRO A 134 28.17 -16.45 3.42
N ARG A 135 29.09 -16.98 2.62
CA ARG A 135 29.00 -17.01 1.15
C ARG A 135 27.89 -17.95 0.62
N GLY A 136 27.01 -18.42 1.51
CA GLY A 136 25.95 -19.37 1.22
C GLY A 136 24.52 -18.82 1.30
N LEU A 137 24.32 -17.50 1.43
CA LEU A 137 22.99 -16.92 1.69
C LEU A 137 22.56 -15.81 0.74
N ILE A 138 22.87 -15.85 -0.56
CA ILE A 138 22.13 -15.02 -1.53
C ILE A 138 22.04 -15.73 -2.89
N SER A 139 21.36 -16.88 -2.93
CA SER A 139 20.62 -17.23 -4.15
C SER A 139 19.20 -16.72 -3.98
N THR A 140 19.07 -15.39 -3.98
CA THR A 140 17.77 -14.72 -4.16
C THR A 140 17.43 -14.68 -5.65
N THR A 141 17.68 -15.78 -6.37
CA THR A 141 17.08 -15.98 -7.68
C THR A 141 15.61 -16.27 -7.42
N THR A 142 14.85 -15.22 -7.12
CA THR A 142 13.41 -15.24 -7.26
C THR A 142 13.16 -15.86 -8.63
N PRO A 143 12.46 -17.00 -8.71
CA PRO A 143 12.28 -17.71 -9.96
C PRO A 143 11.72 -16.72 -10.97
N THR A 144 12.51 -16.42 -12.01
CA THR A 144 12.07 -15.51 -13.06
C THR A 144 10.93 -16.21 -13.78
N VAL A 145 9.71 -15.78 -13.49
CA VAL A 145 8.53 -16.27 -14.19
C VAL A 145 8.69 -15.90 -15.65
N SER A 146 8.87 -16.90 -16.50
CA SER A 146 8.94 -16.70 -17.95
C SER A 146 7.56 -16.24 -18.42
N ARG A 147 7.47 -15.00 -18.90
CA ARG A 147 6.25 -14.38 -19.43
C ARG A 147 6.37 -14.26 -20.94
N THR A 148 5.25 -14.50 -21.63
CA THR A 148 5.13 -14.12 -23.04
C THR A 148 5.18 -12.59 -23.19
N ALA A 149 5.47 -12.07 -24.38
CA ALA A 149 5.51 -10.63 -24.62
C ALA A 149 4.20 -9.92 -24.24
N LEU A 150 3.05 -10.54 -24.52
CA LEU A 150 1.74 -10.00 -24.13
C LEU A 150 1.55 -10.01 -22.60
N GLN A 151 1.94 -11.09 -21.92
CA GLN A 151 1.84 -11.17 -20.46
C GLN A 151 2.75 -10.15 -19.78
N GLN A 152 3.94 -9.92 -20.32
CA GLN A 152 4.86 -8.89 -19.82
C GLN A 152 4.25 -7.50 -19.97
N ALA A 153 3.71 -7.17 -21.14
CA ALA A 153 3.05 -5.89 -21.39
C ALA A 153 1.83 -5.66 -20.47
N LEU A 154 1.01 -6.69 -20.25
CA LEU A 154 -0.12 -6.62 -19.32
C LEU A 154 0.33 -6.50 -17.86
N TYR A 155 1.42 -7.16 -17.48
CA TYR A 155 2.00 -7.07 -16.14
C TYR A 155 2.54 -5.66 -15.85
N GLU A 156 3.28 -5.08 -16.78
CA GLU A 156 3.78 -3.69 -16.69
C GLU A 156 2.62 -2.70 -16.61
N TYR A 157 1.66 -2.80 -17.53
CA TYR A 157 0.43 -2.00 -17.52
C TYR A 157 -0.34 -2.09 -16.19
N GLY A 158 -0.51 -3.31 -15.66
CA GLY A 158 -1.21 -3.53 -14.40
C GLY A 158 -0.47 -2.90 -13.21
N ASN A 159 0.86 -2.92 -13.22
CA ASN A 159 1.68 -2.26 -12.20
C ASN A 159 1.60 -0.73 -12.27
N ASP A 160 1.58 -0.16 -13.46
CA ASP A 160 1.51 1.29 -13.65
C ASP A 160 0.15 1.84 -13.17
N ILE A 161 -0.95 1.19 -13.57
CA ILE A 161 -2.29 1.58 -13.11
C ILE A 161 -2.44 1.31 -11.62
N GLY A 162 -2.02 0.12 -11.17
CA GLY A 162 -2.15 -0.28 -9.79
C GLY A 162 -1.42 0.67 -8.83
N SER A 163 -0.22 1.11 -9.20
CA SER A 163 0.54 2.12 -8.44
C SER A 163 -0.15 3.48 -8.42
N SER A 164 -0.79 3.88 -9.52
CA SER A 164 -1.56 5.13 -9.60
C SER A 164 -2.80 5.09 -8.70
N ILE A 165 -3.53 3.97 -8.68
CA ILE A 165 -4.69 3.75 -7.81
C ILE A 165 -4.25 3.70 -6.34
N GLU A 166 -3.19 2.95 -6.03
CA GLU A 166 -2.67 2.84 -4.66
C GLU A 166 -2.24 4.21 -4.11
N SER A 167 -1.53 5.01 -4.92
CA SER A 167 -1.13 6.37 -4.53
C SER A 167 -2.35 7.26 -4.23
N PHE A 168 -3.39 7.18 -5.07
CA PHE A 168 -4.65 7.88 -4.82
C PHE A 168 -5.30 7.45 -3.50
N GLU A 169 -5.38 6.14 -3.24
CA GLU A 169 -5.97 5.61 -2.01
C GLU A 169 -5.19 6.02 -0.75
N GLN A 170 -3.86 6.03 -0.82
CA GLN A 170 -3.00 6.50 0.29
C GLN A 170 -3.24 7.99 0.57
N GLN A 171 -3.33 8.82 -0.48
CA GLN A 171 -3.63 10.25 -0.36
C GLN A 171 -5.02 10.52 0.22
N HIS A 172 -5.97 9.61 -0.02
CA HIS A 172 -7.36 9.73 0.41
C HIS A 172 -7.78 8.67 1.45
N SER A 173 -6.85 8.28 2.32
CA SER A 173 -7.08 7.23 3.34
C SER A 173 -8.22 7.53 4.33
N ASN A 174 -8.60 8.81 4.50
CA ASN A 174 -9.70 9.26 5.34
C ASN A 174 -11.04 9.43 4.60
N MET A 175 -11.18 8.95 3.35
CA MET A 175 -12.38 9.16 2.53
C MET A 175 -13.69 8.74 3.23
N VAL A 176 -13.69 7.60 3.94
CA VAL A 176 -14.90 7.09 4.62
C VAL A 176 -15.34 8.02 5.73
N GLN A 177 -14.38 8.55 6.50
CA GLN A 177 -14.65 9.49 7.59
C GLN A 177 -15.20 10.80 7.03
N LEU A 178 -14.60 11.31 5.94
CA LEU A 178 -15.04 12.53 5.26
C LEU A 178 -16.49 12.40 4.76
N LEU A 179 -16.84 11.29 4.10
CA LEU A 179 -18.20 11.03 3.64
C LEU A 179 -19.20 10.95 4.81
N LYS A 180 -18.81 10.26 5.89
CA LYS A 180 -19.63 10.14 7.10
C LYS A 180 -19.89 11.51 7.73
N GLU A 181 -18.85 12.31 7.93
CA GLU A 181 -18.95 13.64 8.54
C GLU A 181 -19.88 14.55 7.74
N GLN A 182 -19.85 14.49 6.41
CA GLN A 182 -20.77 15.26 5.59
C GLN A 182 -22.21 14.77 5.71
N VAL A 183 -22.45 13.46 5.82
CA VAL A 183 -23.80 12.95 6.02
C VAL A 183 -24.36 13.38 7.39
N GLU A 184 -23.52 13.38 8.43
CA GLU A 184 -23.90 13.77 9.79
C GLU A 184 -24.20 15.27 9.94
N ASP A 185 -23.59 16.11 9.10
CA ASP A 185 -23.68 17.57 9.20
C ASP A 185 -23.75 18.23 7.81
N ARG A 186 -24.83 17.94 7.09
CA ARG A 186 -25.05 18.36 5.70
C ARG A 186 -25.03 19.88 5.47
N GLY A 187 -25.29 20.66 6.52
CA GLY A 187 -25.32 22.13 6.46
C GLY A 187 -23.92 22.77 6.52
N ASN A 188 -22.87 21.99 6.79
CA ASN A 188 -21.52 22.49 6.94
C ASN A 188 -20.82 22.62 5.58
N ALA A 189 -20.53 23.86 5.19
CA ALA A 189 -19.90 24.17 3.91
C ALA A 189 -18.50 23.54 3.74
N ASP A 190 -17.70 23.47 4.80
CA ASP A 190 -16.34 22.92 4.74
C ASP A 190 -16.37 21.41 4.49
N LYS A 191 -17.31 20.70 5.14
CA LYS A 191 -17.50 19.25 4.93
C LYS A 191 -18.05 18.95 3.54
N ALA A 192 -18.99 19.77 3.06
CA ALA A 192 -19.48 19.70 1.69
C ALA A 192 -18.36 19.90 0.67
N GLU A 193 -17.52 20.92 0.85
CA GLU A 193 -16.38 21.19 -0.02
C GLU A 193 -15.35 20.05 0.01
N ALA A 194 -15.11 19.44 1.17
CA ALA A 194 -14.22 18.29 1.28
C ALA A 194 -14.71 17.12 0.38
N VAL A 195 -16.02 16.84 0.34
CA VAL A 195 -16.59 15.79 -0.55
C VAL A 195 -16.47 16.19 -2.02
N VAL A 196 -16.70 17.46 -2.35
CA VAL A 196 -16.51 17.96 -3.71
C VAL A 196 -15.06 17.78 -4.16
N ASN A 197 -14.10 18.09 -3.30
CA ASN A 197 -12.67 17.94 -3.59
C ASN A 197 -12.29 16.47 -3.77
N LEU A 198 -12.82 15.55 -2.95
CA LEU A 198 -12.68 14.11 -3.17
C LEU A 198 -13.24 13.69 -4.53
N GLY A 199 -14.42 14.19 -4.92
CA GLY A 199 -15.00 13.95 -6.25
C GLY A 199 -14.15 14.50 -7.40
N ARG A 200 -13.48 15.64 -7.21
CA ARG A 200 -12.51 16.19 -8.18
C ARG A 200 -11.25 15.34 -8.27
N SER A 201 -10.73 14.83 -7.15
CA SER A 201 -9.58 13.94 -7.16
C SER A 201 -9.86 12.66 -7.95
N PHE A 202 -11.06 12.06 -7.80
CA PHE A 202 -11.47 10.91 -8.61
C PHE A 202 -11.50 11.23 -10.12
N GLN A 203 -11.99 12.42 -10.50
CA GLN A 203 -11.95 12.87 -11.89
C GLN A 203 -10.52 13.07 -12.40
N GLY A 204 -9.63 13.60 -11.55
CA GLY A 204 -8.21 13.72 -11.84
C GLY A 204 -7.57 12.36 -12.10
N LEU A 205 -7.80 11.37 -11.22
CA LEU A 205 -7.33 10.00 -11.42
C LEU A 205 -7.85 9.42 -12.74
N GLY A 206 -9.15 9.52 -13.02
CA GLY A 206 -9.72 9.01 -14.26
C GLY A 206 -9.15 9.69 -15.52
N THR A 207 -8.86 10.99 -15.46
CA THR A 207 -8.19 11.72 -16.55
C THR A 207 -6.75 11.26 -16.73
N ASN A 208 -6.00 11.09 -15.64
CA ASN A 208 -4.63 10.59 -15.67
C ASN A 208 -4.57 9.19 -16.28
N LEU A 209 -5.50 8.31 -15.90
CA LEU A 209 -5.61 6.97 -16.50
C LEU A 209 -5.92 7.06 -17.99
N ALA A 210 -6.87 7.89 -18.41
CA ALA A 210 -7.23 8.06 -19.82
C ALA A 210 -6.07 8.59 -20.68
N SER A 211 -5.10 9.29 -20.09
CA SER A 211 -3.92 9.83 -20.76
C SER A 211 -2.73 8.87 -20.84
N MET A 212 -2.86 7.62 -20.40
CA MET A 212 -1.77 6.65 -20.48
C MET A 212 -1.46 6.27 -21.93
N ASP A 213 -0.21 6.47 -22.36
CA ASP A 213 0.22 6.18 -23.73
C ASP A 213 0.40 4.69 -24.00
N SER A 214 0.85 3.92 -23.01
CA SER A 214 1.19 2.50 -23.14
C SER A 214 0.07 1.61 -22.61
N VAL A 215 -0.95 1.37 -23.45
CA VAL A 215 -2.06 0.46 -23.13
C VAL A 215 -2.06 -0.71 -24.10
N PRO A 216 -1.88 -1.96 -23.61
CA PRO A 216 -1.93 -3.14 -24.47
C PRO A 216 -3.25 -3.24 -25.24
N SER A 217 -3.20 -3.54 -26.53
CA SER A 217 -4.39 -3.58 -27.40
C SER A 217 -5.50 -4.52 -26.89
N ALA A 218 -5.12 -5.58 -26.19
CA ALA A 218 -6.04 -6.53 -25.55
C ALA A 218 -6.93 -5.90 -24.46
N ILE A 219 -6.52 -4.79 -23.85
CA ILE A 219 -7.21 -4.17 -22.70
C ILE A 219 -7.68 -2.74 -22.94
N VAL A 220 -7.34 -2.11 -24.08
CA VAL A 220 -7.67 -0.70 -24.41
C VAL A 220 -9.12 -0.34 -24.13
N SER A 221 -10.07 -1.16 -24.58
CA SER A 221 -11.50 -0.87 -24.38
C SER A 221 -11.90 -0.90 -22.90
N ALA A 222 -11.44 -1.89 -22.14
CA ALA A 222 -11.73 -2.01 -20.71
C ALA A 222 -11.01 -0.90 -19.92
N HIS A 223 -9.80 -0.52 -20.33
CA HIS A 223 -9.04 0.58 -19.74
C HIS A 223 -9.78 1.92 -19.86
N GLN A 224 -10.25 2.24 -21.07
CA GLN A 224 -11.04 3.46 -21.32
C GLN A 224 -12.33 3.46 -20.50
N ALA A 225 -13.00 2.30 -20.40
CA ALA A 225 -14.21 2.16 -19.58
C ALA A 225 -13.91 2.39 -18.09
N LEU A 226 -12.80 1.87 -17.56
CA LEU A 226 -12.37 2.09 -16.18
C LEU A 226 -12.05 3.58 -15.93
N ALA A 227 -11.25 4.20 -16.80
CA ALA A 227 -10.89 5.61 -16.70
C ALA A 227 -12.13 6.51 -16.71
N GLN A 228 -13.07 6.27 -17.63
CA GLN A 228 -14.33 7.00 -17.67
C GLN A 228 -15.19 6.77 -16.42
N SER A 229 -15.15 5.58 -15.83
CA SER A 229 -15.91 5.28 -14.63
C SER A 229 -15.41 6.06 -13.41
N TYR A 230 -14.09 6.25 -13.27
CA TYR A 230 -13.51 7.13 -12.25
C TYR A 230 -13.97 8.58 -12.42
N ILE A 231 -14.01 9.07 -13.66
CA ILE A 231 -14.52 10.41 -13.98
C ILE A 231 -15.99 10.53 -13.57
N GLU A 232 -16.82 9.57 -13.96
CA GLU A 232 -18.26 9.62 -13.68
C GLU A 232 -18.58 9.49 -12.19
N ILE A 233 -17.93 8.55 -11.46
CA ILE A 233 -18.05 8.49 -9.99
C ILE A 233 -17.70 9.84 -9.39
N GLY A 234 -16.55 10.41 -9.75
CA GLY A 234 -16.09 11.67 -9.18
C GLY A 234 -17.05 12.83 -9.43
N LYS A 235 -17.61 12.91 -10.65
CA LYS A 235 -18.66 13.89 -10.98
C LYS A 235 -19.90 13.70 -10.13
N LYS A 236 -20.43 12.47 -10.04
CA LYS A 236 -21.66 12.20 -9.29
C LYS A 236 -21.47 12.37 -7.78
N LEU A 237 -20.30 12.01 -7.25
CA LEU A 237 -19.95 12.21 -5.85
C LEU A 237 -19.94 13.70 -5.48
N ALA A 238 -19.36 14.55 -6.33
CA ALA A 238 -19.31 15.99 -6.11
C ALA A 238 -20.68 16.67 -6.11
N LEU A 239 -21.73 16.02 -6.63
CA LEU A 239 -23.11 16.53 -6.61
C LEU A 239 -23.86 16.16 -5.32
N VAL A 240 -23.46 15.10 -4.62
CA VAL A 240 -24.11 14.65 -3.37
C VAL A 240 -24.22 15.76 -2.32
N PRO A 241 -23.14 16.51 -1.97
CA PRO A 241 -23.24 17.56 -0.97
C PRO A 241 -24.00 18.81 -1.44
N GLN A 242 -24.30 18.96 -2.75
CA GLN A 242 -25.04 20.10 -3.29
C GLN A 242 -26.56 19.94 -3.15
N ALA A 243 -27.03 18.76 -2.77
CA ALA A 243 -28.44 18.49 -2.57
C ALA A 243 -28.90 19.01 -1.20
N GLU A 244 -29.61 20.14 -1.19
CA GLU A 244 -30.14 20.77 0.03
C GLU A 244 -31.33 20.01 0.61
N ARG A 245 -32.25 19.55 -0.24
CA ARG A 245 -33.45 18.82 0.17
C ARG A 245 -33.18 17.33 0.32
N ASP A 246 -33.84 16.69 1.28
CA ASP A 246 -33.68 15.26 1.56
C ASP A 246 -34.03 14.38 0.36
N SER A 247 -35.06 14.74 -0.41
CA SER A 247 -35.43 14.05 -1.66
C SER A 247 -34.28 14.07 -2.66
N ASP A 248 -33.70 15.26 -2.87
CA ASP A 248 -32.65 15.50 -3.85
C ASP A 248 -31.35 14.81 -3.41
N PHE A 249 -31.10 14.74 -2.11
CA PHE A 249 -29.94 14.06 -1.52
C PHE A 249 -30.01 12.55 -1.72
N ILE A 250 -31.17 11.94 -1.46
CA ILE A 250 -31.40 10.52 -1.72
C ILE A 250 -31.26 10.22 -3.22
N GLU A 251 -31.75 11.09 -4.09
CA GLU A 251 -31.60 10.94 -5.55
C GLU A 251 -30.14 11.06 -6.00
N ALA A 252 -29.38 12.01 -5.44
CA ALA A 252 -27.95 12.16 -5.71
C ALA A 252 -27.16 10.91 -5.27
N ILE A 253 -27.46 10.35 -4.09
CA ILE A 253 -26.86 9.08 -3.62
C ILE A 253 -27.20 7.93 -4.57
N LYS A 254 -28.46 7.80 -5.01
CA LYS A 254 -28.84 6.75 -5.97
C LYS A 254 -28.07 6.88 -7.28
N THR A 255 -27.91 8.10 -7.77
CA THR A 255 -27.16 8.39 -9.00
C THR A 255 -25.68 8.06 -8.85
N TYR A 256 -25.08 8.42 -7.70
CA TYR A 256 -23.72 8.04 -7.36
C TYR A 256 -23.55 6.52 -7.28
N ASN A 257 -24.46 5.81 -6.59
CA ASN A 257 -24.41 4.35 -6.47
C ASN A 257 -24.49 3.65 -7.84
N ALA A 258 -25.34 4.13 -8.76
CA ALA A 258 -25.40 3.57 -10.11
C ALA A 258 -24.08 3.76 -10.90
N ALA A 259 -23.39 4.88 -10.70
CA ALA A 259 -22.05 5.09 -11.26
C ALA A 259 -21.02 4.18 -10.58
N ALA A 260 -21.11 3.98 -9.26
CA ALA A 260 -20.26 3.06 -8.50
C ALA A 260 -20.42 1.60 -8.97
N ASP A 261 -21.65 1.15 -9.21
CA ASP A 261 -21.91 -0.19 -9.77
C ASP A 261 -21.26 -0.39 -11.14
N THR A 262 -21.30 0.65 -11.98
CA THR A 262 -20.69 0.63 -13.32
C THR A 262 -19.17 0.57 -13.22
N PHE A 263 -18.58 1.36 -12.33
CA PHE A 263 -17.15 1.29 -12.02
C PHE A 263 -16.73 -0.09 -11.53
N THR A 264 -17.44 -0.68 -10.58
CA THR A 264 -17.12 -2.00 -10.04
C THR A 264 -17.13 -3.05 -11.14
N LYS A 265 -18.12 -3.02 -12.06
CA LYS A 265 -18.15 -3.92 -13.22
C LYS A 265 -16.92 -3.75 -14.12
N ASN A 266 -16.56 -2.51 -14.46
CA ASN A 266 -15.41 -2.23 -15.33
C ASN A 266 -14.08 -2.57 -14.64
N TYR A 267 -13.96 -2.36 -13.33
CA TYR A 267 -12.80 -2.75 -12.53
C TYR A 267 -12.63 -4.28 -12.51
N ILE A 268 -13.71 -5.01 -12.23
CA ILE A 268 -13.70 -6.48 -12.24
C ILE A 268 -13.36 -7.00 -13.64
N GLN A 269 -13.82 -6.34 -14.71
CA GLN A 269 -13.49 -6.72 -16.08
C GLN A 269 -11.97 -6.64 -16.35
N ILE A 270 -11.29 -5.59 -15.87
CA ILE A 270 -9.82 -5.49 -15.95
C ILE A 270 -9.14 -6.64 -15.20
N ALA A 271 -9.55 -6.88 -13.95
CA ALA A 271 -9.01 -7.97 -13.14
C ALA A 271 -9.24 -9.35 -13.80
N ALA A 272 -10.42 -9.57 -14.37
CA ALA A 272 -10.75 -10.79 -15.10
C ALA A 272 -9.89 -10.96 -16.37
N LEU A 273 -9.58 -9.87 -17.09
CA LEU A 273 -8.69 -9.91 -18.24
C LEU A 273 -7.26 -10.30 -17.83
N PHE A 274 -6.73 -9.77 -16.73
CA PHE A 274 -5.43 -10.22 -16.21
C PHE A 274 -5.45 -11.72 -15.89
N GLY A 275 -6.48 -12.20 -15.20
CA GLY A 275 -6.66 -13.62 -14.90
C GLY A 275 -6.77 -14.50 -16.15
N ALA A 276 -7.53 -14.06 -17.16
CA ALA A 276 -7.70 -14.77 -18.43
C ALA A 276 -6.38 -14.90 -19.22
N HIS A 277 -5.48 -13.93 -19.09
CA HIS A 277 -4.15 -13.95 -19.69
C HIS A 277 -3.07 -14.61 -18.80
N GLY A 278 -3.44 -15.12 -17.62
CA GLY A 278 -2.51 -15.75 -16.68
C GLY A 278 -1.50 -14.78 -16.07
N VAL A 279 -1.84 -13.49 -16.00
CA VAL A 279 -1.00 -12.48 -15.35
C VAL A 279 -1.26 -12.53 -13.86
N ILE A 280 -0.18 -12.76 -13.09
CA ILE A 280 -0.22 -12.83 -11.63
C ILE A 280 0.71 -11.73 -11.08
N PHE A 281 0.19 -10.99 -10.12
CA PHE A 281 0.93 -9.95 -9.39
C PHE A 281 1.38 -10.50 -8.03
N ALA A 282 2.61 -10.20 -7.64
CA ALA A 282 3.13 -10.47 -6.32
C ALA A 282 2.55 -9.48 -5.29
N SER A 283 2.71 -9.78 -4.00
CA SER A 283 2.20 -8.91 -2.92
C SER A 283 2.85 -7.52 -2.87
N MET A 284 4.01 -7.34 -3.50
CA MET A 284 4.75 -6.07 -3.53
C MET A 284 4.53 -5.29 -4.84
N ASP A 285 3.81 -5.89 -5.78
CA ASP A 285 3.55 -5.29 -7.09
C ASP A 285 2.40 -4.29 -7.00
N GLY A 286 2.48 -3.16 -7.71
CA GLY A 286 1.38 -2.19 -7.77
C GLY A 286 0.09 -2.82 -8.31
N GLY A 287 0.21 -3.75 -9.27
CA GLY A 287 -0.92 -4.46 -9.87
C GLY A 287 -1.64 -5.44 -8.92
N ARG A 288 -1.15 -5.62 -7.68
CA ARG A 288 -1.80 -6.47 -6.67
C ARG A 288 -3.24 -6.05 -6.37
N VAL A 289 -3.59 -4.79 -6.60
CA VAL A 289 -4.97 -4.29 -6.44
C VAL A 289 -5.97 -5.11 -7.27
N PHE A 290 -5.56 -5.67 -8.40
CA PHE A 290 -6.40 -6.49 -9.28
C PHE A 290 -6.43 -7.98 -8.90
N THR A 291 -5.78 -8.38 -7.80
CA THR A 291 -5.75 -9.77 -7.35
C THR A 291 -6.74 -10.00 -6.23
N PHE A 292 -7.70 -10.91 -6.45
CA PHE A 292 -8.61 -11.37 -5.41
C PHE A 292 -8.00 -12.60 -4.75
N SER A 293 -7.40 -12.44 -3.57
CA SER A 293 -6.92 -13.59 -2.79
C SER A 293 -8.12 -14.30 -2.13
N PRO A 294 -8.32 -15.62 -2.34
CA PRO A 294 -9.45 -16.36 -1.75
C PRO A 294 -9.43 -16.42 -0.21
N THR A 295 -8.34 -16.00 0.43
CA THR A 295 -8.10 -16.19 1.87
C THR A 295 -8.61 -15.06 2.76
N GLY A 296 -9.41 -14.12 2.26
CA GLY A 296 -9.90 -12.98 3.05
C GLY A 296 -11.27 -12.47 2.62
N PHE A 297 -12.33 -13.18 3.04
CA PHE A 297 -13.67 -12.64 3.25
C PHE A 297 -14.18 -13.12 4.62
#